data_AF-A0A6L4AMZ6-F1
#
_entry.id   AF-A0A6L4AMZ6-F1
#
_cell.length_a   1.000
_cell.length_b   1.000
_cell.length_c   1.000
_cell.angle_alpha   90.00
_cell.angle_beta   90.00
_cell.angle_gamma   90.00
#
_symmetry.space_group_name_H-M   'P 1'
#
loop_
_entity.id
_entity.type
_entity.pdbx_description
1 polymer ?
#
loop_
_entity_poly.entity_id
_entity_poly.type
_entity_poly.pdbx_seq_one_letter_code
_entity_poly.pdbx_strand_id
1 'polypeptide(L)'
;MDKDLEHQLRQAIDRSRQWASDGWPVTFGDRGVVVSSLSEAQNLPLSAVCRMVALSYWQNVHQIGHEAATWGEKALRHLVDNDLRAVEAAVYYACYLERPLVRNTATWQPISSLLQRTLDISAALDE
;
A
#
# COMPACT_ATOMS: atom_id res chain seq x y z
N MET A 1 -21.51 8.89 3.09
CA MET A 1 -20.38 8.34 3.85
C MET A 1 -19.87 7.06 3.20
N ASP A 2 -20.72 6.07 2.99
CA ASP A 2 -20.33 4.78 2.38
C ASP A 2 -19.69 4.87 0.99
N LYS A 3 -20.32 5.61 0.07
CA LYS A 3 -19.81 5.74 -1.32
C LYS A 3 -18.46 6.44 -1.43
N ASP A 4 -18.19 7.40 -0.55
CA ASP A 4 -16.91 8.12 -0.54
C ASP A 4 -15.79 7.23 0.01
N LEU A 5 -16.07 6.48 1.08
CA LEU A 5 -15.13 5.52 1.66
C LEU A 5 -14.88 4.36 0.69
N GLU A 6 -15.93 3.82 0.05
CA GLU A 6 -15.80 2.79 -0.98
C GLU A 6 -14.90 3.26 -2.14
N HIS A 7 -15.11 4.50 -2.60
CA HIS A 7 -14.28 5.07 -3.66
C HIS A 7 -12.81 5.22 -3.23
N GLN A 8 -12.56 5.73 -2.01
CA GLN A 8 -11.20 5.86 -1.46
C GLN A 8 -10.51 4.49 -1.32
N LEU A 9 -11.23 3.47 -0.84
CA LEU A 9 -10.71 2.11 -0.74
C LEU A 9 -10.33 1.55 -2.11
N ARG A 10 -11.19 1.71 -3.14
CA ARG A 10 -10.89 1.27 -4.52
C ARG A 10 -9.64 1.96 -5.06
N GLN A 11 -9.54 3.28 -4.89
CA GLN A 11 -8.35 4.04 -5.30
C GLN A 11 -7.08 3.56 -4.58
N ALA A 12 -7.16 3.27 -3.28
CA ALA A 12 -6.03 2.78 -2.52
C ALA A 12 -5.59 1.36 -2.95
N ILE A 13 -6.55 0.47 -3.24
CA ILE A 13 -6.29 -0.86 -3.80
C ILE A 13 -5.52 -0.72 -5.12
N ASP A 14 -6.03 0.08 -6.06
CA ASP A 14 -5.41 0.24 -7.37
C ASP A 14 -4.00 0.85 -7.26
N ARG A 15 -3.85 1.88 -6.43
CA ARG A 15 -2.55 2.53 -6.18
C ARG A 15 -1.54 1.57 -5.55
N SER A 16 -1.96 0.75 -4.59
CA SER A 16 -1.07 -0.20 -3.93
C SER A 16 -0.56 -1.31 -4.86
N ARG A 17 -1.39 -1.76 -5.81
CA ARG A 17 -0.96 -2.69 -6.88
C ARG A 17 0.10 -2.08 -7.79
N GLN A 18 0.05 -0.76 -7.97
CA GLN A 18 0.93 -0.03 -8.89
C GLN A 18 2.26 0.40 -8.25
N TRP A 19 2.45 0.28 -6.92
CA TRP A 19 3.67 0.76 -6.26
C TRP A 19 4.99 0.29 -6.90
N ALA A 20 5.08 -0.97 -7.32
CA ALA A 20 6.31 -1.47 -7.96
C ALA A 20 6.47 -1.07 -9.43
N SER A 21 5.36 -0.68 -10.08
CA SER A 21 5.33 -0.22 -11.47
C SER A 21 5.62 1.27 -11.56
N ASP A 22 4.87 2.07 -10.79
CA ASP A 22 5.07 3.52 -10.69
C ASP A 22 6.44 3.82 -10.08
N GLY A 23 6.74 3.10 -9.00
CA GLY A 23 8.02 3.11 -8.34
C GLY A 23 8.48 4.48 -7.88
N TRP A 24 9.75 4.55 -7.52
CA TRP A 24 10.41 5.72 -6.99
C TRP A 24 11.93 5.53 -7.08
N PRO A 25 12.73 6.59 -7.20
CA PRO A 25 14.17 6.46 -7.31
C PRO A 25 14.77 5.75 -6.09
N VAL A 26 15.41 4.61 -6.31
CA VAL A 26 16.20 3.88 -5.30
C VAL A 26 17.58 3.60 -5.86
N THR A 27 18.58 3.80 -5.02
CA THR A 27 19.98 3.65 -5.39
C THR A 27 20.52 2.30 -4.92
N PHE A 28 21.19 1.57 -5.81
CA PHE A 28 21.73 0.24 -5.55
C PHE A 28 23.24 0.15 -5.86
N GLY A 29 23.95 -0.52 -4.95
CA GLY A 29 25.39 -0.77 -5.03
C GLY A 29 26.27 0.48 -4.87
N ASP A 30 27.58 0.26 -4.79
CA ASP A 30 28.56 1.30 -4.44
C ASP A 30 28.72 2.39 -5.53
N ARG A 31 28.34 2.07 -6.77
CA ARG A 31 28.35 3.02 -7.90
C ARG A 31 27.09 3.88 -7.98
N GLY A 32 26.14 3.68 -7.07
CA GLY A 32 24.95 4.50 -6.98
C GLY A 32 24.00 4.33 -8.18
N VAL A 33 23.77 3.10 -8.65
CA VAL A 33 22.87 2.86 -9.78
C VAL A 33 21.42 3.13 -9.35
N VAL A 34 20.77 4.10 -9.98
CA VAL A 34 19.37 4.39 -9.72
C VAL A 34 18.49 3.42 -10.50
N VAL A 35 17.58 2.76 -9.81
CA VAL A 35 16.58 1.86 -10.38
C VAL A 35 15.25 2.22 -9.75
N SER A 36 14.31 2.69 -10.57
CA SER A 36 13.11 3.35 -10.10
C SER A 36 11.87 2.49 -10.12
N SER A 37 11.91 1.29 -10.73
CA SER A 37 10.75 0.39 -10.80
C SER A 37 11.17 -1.07 -10.97
N LEU A 38 10.20 -1.98 -10.80
CA LEU A 38 10.39 -3.41 -11.09
C LEU A 38 10.78 -3.65 -12.56
N SER A 39 10.18 -2.91 -13.49
CA SER A 39 10.51 -3.01 -14.91
C SER A 39 11.96 -2.60 -15.17
N GLU A 40 12.43 -1.50 -14.59
CA GLU A 40 13.83 -1.08 -14.70
C GLU A 40 14.78 -2.14 -14.11
N ALA A 41 14.45 -2.70 -12.94
CA ALA A 41 15.24 -3.75 -12.32
C ALA A 41 15.34 -5.01 -13.20
N GLN A 42 14.24 -5.39 -13.87
CA GLN A 42 14.19 -6.52 -14.82
C GLN A 42 15.01 -6.28 -16.09
N ASN A 43 15.14 -5.02 -16.52
CA ASN A 43 15.89 -4.64 -17.71
C ASN A 43 17.38 -4.39 -17.47
N LEU A 44 17.86 -4.42 -16.22
CA LEU A 44 19.30 -4.31 -15.94
C LEU A 44 20.11 -5.41 -16.64
N PRO A 45 21.35 -5.13 -17.09
CA PRO A 45 22.22 -6.17 -17.62
C PRO A 45 22.44 -7.30 -16.60
N LEU A 46 22.51 -8.56 -17.07
CA LEU A 46 22.83 -9.71 -16.20
C LEU A 46 24.18 -9.56 -15.49
N SER A 47 25.10 -8.81 -16.09
CA SER A 47 26.42 -8.49 -15.53
C SER A 47 26.40 -7.39 -14.46
N ALA A 48 25.27 -6.71 -14.26
CA ALA A 48 25.17 -5.66 -13.26
C ALA A 48 25.17 -6.28 -11.85
N VAL A 49 26.22 -6.00 -11.07
CA VAL A 49 26.42 -6.52 -9.70
C VAL A 49 25.21 -6.24 -8.79
N CYS A 50 24.55 -5.10 -8.98
CA CYS A 50 23.40 -4.69 -8.18
C CYS A 50 22.05 -5.29 -8.63
N ARG A 51 22.00 -6.01 -9.78
CA ARG A 51 20.74 -6.47 -10.38
C ARG A 51 19.92 -7.34 -9.44
N MET A 52 20.54 -8.31 -8.78
CA MET A 52 19.82 -9.21 -7.87
C MET A 52 19.19 -8.47 -6.69
N VAL A 53 19.91 -7.48 -6.13
CA VAL A 53 19.42 -6.67 -5.01
C VAL A 53 18.28 -5.77 -5.47
N ALA A 54 18.42 -5.11 -6.62
CA ALA A 54 17.37 -4.27 -7.20
C ALA A 54 16.10 -5.10 -7.50
N LEU A 55 16.25 -6.26 -8.13
CA LEU A 55 15.13 -7.16 -8.42
C LEU A 55 14.43 -7.62 -7.13
N SER A 56 15.19 -8.07 -6.15
CA SER A 56 14.62 -8.55 -4.87
C SER A 56 13.86 -7.43 -4.15
N TYR A 57 14.41 -6.22 -4.13
CA TYR A 57 13.73 -5.05 -3.57
C TYR A 57 12.40 -4.79 -4.26
N TRP A 58 12.39 -4.67 -5.60
CA TRP A 58 11.17 -4.32 -6.34
C TRP A 58 10.14 -5.45 -6.36
N GLN A 59 10.57 -6.71 -6.32
CA GLN A 59 9.68 -7.86 -6.14
C GLN A 59 9.03 -7.83 -4.75
N ASN A 60 9.77 -7.45 -3.71
CA ASN A 60 9.22 -7.29 -2.37
C ASN A 60 8.20 -6.14 -2.34
N VAL A 61 8.49 -4.99 -2.96
CA VAL A 61 7.53 -3.88 -3.10
C VAL A 61 6.25 -4.36 -3.81
N HIS A 62 6.40 -5.12 -4.90
CA HIS A 62 5.26 -5.68 -5.64
C HIS A 62 4.41 -6.60 -4.76
N GLN A 63 5.04 -7.49 -3.99
CA GLN A 63 4.38 -8.42 -3.10
C GLN A 63 3.62 -7.70 -1.98
N ILE A 64 4.28 -6.74 -1.31
CA ILE A 64 3.67 -5.92 -0.25
C ILE A 64 2.48 -5.14 -0.80
N GLY A 65 2.62 -4.52 -1.98
CA GLY A 65 1.54 -3.79 -2.64
C GLY A 65 0.32 -4.67 -2.96
N HIS A 66 0.56 -5.88 -3.48
CA HIS A 66 -0.52 -6.84 -3.73
C HIS A 66 -1.19 -7.33 -2.45
N GLU A 67 -0.42 -7.59 -1.39
CA GLU A 67 -0.98 -8.02 -0.12
C GLU A 67 -1.82 -6.89 0.52
N ALA A 68 -1.32 -5.65 0.48
CA ALA A 68 -2.08 -4.48 0.95
C ALA A 68 -3.39 -4.31 0.16
N ALA A 69 -3.34 -4.48 -1.17
CA ALA A 69 -4.52 -4.47 -2.03
C ALA A 69 -5.54 -5.56 -1.64
N THR A 70 -5.09 -6.79 -1.37
CA THR A 70 -5.95 -7.88 -0.91
C THR A 70 -6.64 -7.56 0.42
N TRP A 71 -5.96 -6.88 1.35
CA TRP A 71 -6.58 -6.40 2.58
C TRP A 71 -7.56 -5.27 2.33
N GLY A 72 -7.29 -4.37 1.39
CA GLY A 72 -8.26 -3.39 0.92
C GLY A 72 -9.53 -4.02 0.33
N GLU A 73 -9.41 -5.11 -0.43
CA GLU A 73 -10.56 -5.85 -0.94
C GLU A 73 -11.38 -6.52 0.18
N LYS A 74 -10.73 -6.98 1.24
CA LYS A 74 -11.43 -7.46 2.44
C LYS A 74 -12.18 -6.31 3.13
N ALA A 75 -11.56 -5.14 3.24
CA ALA A 75 -12.22 -3.95 3.77
C ALA A 75 -13.47 -3.59 2.96
N LEU A 76 -13.39 -3.61 1.62
CA LEU A 76 -14.57 -3.40 0.76
C LEU A 76 -15.70 -4.41 1.01
N ARG A 77 -15.37 -5.69 1.26
CA ARG A 77 -16.38 -6.71 1.59
C ARG A 77 -17.05 -6.42 2.93
N HIS A 78 -16.27 -6.09 3.96
CA HIS A 78 -16.81 -5.74 5.27
C HIS A 78 -17.64 -4.45 5.26
N LEU A 79 -17.34 -3.53 4.33
CA LEU A 79 -18.14 -2.33 4.13
C LEU A 79 -19.56 -2.66 3.65
N VAL A 80 -19.73 -3.68 2.79
CA VAL A 80 -21.05 -4.15 2.34
C VAL A 80 -21.86 -4.71 3.51
N ASP A 81 -21.19 -5.36 4.47
CA ASP A 81 -21.81 -5.89 5.69
C ASP A 81 -22.02 -4.82 6.78
N ASN A 82 -21.66 -3.56 6.50
CA ASN A 82 -21.68 -2.42 7.43
C ASN A 82 -20.87 -2.66 8.73
N ASP A 83 -19.84 -3.52 8.67
CA ASP A 83 -18.94 -3.80 9.79
C ASP A 83 -17.73 -2.86 9.77
N LEU A 84 -17.94 -1.63 10.27
CA LEU A 84 -16.90 -0.61 10.27
C LEU A 84 -15.66 -0.98 11.09
N ARG A 85 -15.79 -1.83 12.12
CA ARG A 85 -14.64 -2.31 12.90
C ARG A 85 -13.78 -3.29 12.09
N ALA A 86 -14.41 -4.19 11.34
CA ALA A 86 -13.67 -5.08 10.45
C ALA A 86 -13.04 -4.33 9.27
N VAL A 87 -13.70 -3.27 8.76
CA VAL A 87 -13.12 -2.34 7.78
C VAL A 87 -11.86 -1.67 8.36
N GLU A 88 -11.94 -1.11 9.57
CA GLU A 88 -10.79 -0.48 10.23
C GLU A 88 -9.64 -1.46 10.43
N ALA A 89 -9.90 -2.67 10.94
CA ALA A 89 -8.87 -3.68 11.16
C ALA A 89 -8.16 -4.08 9.85
N ALA A 90 -8.91 -4.23 8.76
CA ALA A 90 -8.35 -4.54 7.44
C ALA A 90 -7.50 -3.38 6.89
N VAL A 91 -7.96 -2.13 7.02
CA VAL A 91 -7.21 -0.94 6.61
C VAL A 91 -5.96 -0.74 7.47
N TYR A 92 -6.04 -0.99 8.78
CA TYR A 92 -4.89 -0.93 9.68
C TYR A 92 -3.81 -1.93 9.27
N TYR A 93 -4.18 -3.14 8.89
CA TYR A 93 -3.21 -4.13 8.39
C TYR A 93 -2.57 -3.69 7.07
N ALA A 94 -3.33 -3.09 6.16
CA ALA A 94 -2.77 -2.50 4.93
C ALA A 94 -1.79 -1.35 5.25
N CYS A 95 -2.09 -0.49 6.23
CA CYS A 95 -1.15 0.50 6.74
C CYS A 95 0.12 -0.14 7.31
N TYR A 96 -0.02 -1.21 8.09
CA TYR A 96 1.12 -1.94 8.66
C TYR A 96 2.07 -2.45 7.57
N LEU A 97 1.52 -3.04 6.50
CA LEU A 97 2.27 -3.48 5.33
C LEU A 97 2.96 -2.32 4.60
N GLU A 98 2.32 -1.15 4.52
CA GLU A 98 2.87 0.05 3.88
C GLU A 98 4.04 0.67 4.66
N ARG A 99 4.18 0.42 5.98
CA ARG A 99 5.18 1.08 6.85
C ARG A 99 6.62 1.09 6.31
N PRO A 100 7.17 0.00 5.73
CA PRO A 100 8.53 0.00 5.18
C PRO A 100 8.67 0.93 3.96
N LEU A 101 7.56 1.24 3.29
CA LEU A 101 7.49 1.98 2.03
C LEU A 101 6.96 3.40 2.21
N VAL A 102 6.49 3.76 3.41
CA VAL A 102 5.69 4.97 3.71
C VAL A 102 6.31 6.30 3.27
N ARG A 103 7.64 6.35 3.13
CA ARG A 103 8.33 7.54 2.62
C ARG A 103 8.01 7.84 1.16
N ASN A 104 7.66 6.80 0.40
CA ASN A 104 7.36 6.86 -1.02
C ASN A 104 5.89 6.53 -1.30
N THR A 105 5.19 5.92 -0.34
CA THR A 105 3.80 5.52 -0.46
C THR A 105 2.98 6.15 0.69
N ALA A 106 1.92 6.88 0.37
CA ALA A 106 1.03 7.51 1.38
C ALA A 106 -0.43 7.18 1.05
N THR A 107 -0.71 5.89 0.91
CA THR A 107 -1.94 5.38 0.31
C THR A 107 -2.99 5.08 1.36
N TRP A 108 -2.63 4.34 2.42
CA TRP A 108 -3.61 3.82 3.38
C TRP A 108 -3.78 4.69 4.62
N GLN A 109 -2.75 5.45 5.01
CA GLN A 109 -2.76 6.30 6.20
C GLN A 109 -3.94 7.30 6.24
N PRO A 110 -4.29 8.01 5.15
CA PRO A 110 -5.41 8.96 5.18
C PRO A 110 -6.75 8.26 5.47
N ILE A 111 -6.94 7.06 4.92
CA ILE A 111 -8.17 6.26 5.08
C ILE A 111 -8.26 5.75 6.53
N SER A 112 -7.17 5.23 7.07
CA SER A 112 -7.11 4.81 8.48
C SER A 112 -7.46 5.96 9.42
N SER A 113 -6.91 7.16 9.18
CA SER A 113 -7.18 8.34 10.01
C SER A 113 -8.65 8.80 9.92
N LEU A 114 -9.27 8.67 8.75
CA LEU A 114 -10.69 8.98 8.55
C LEU A 114 -11.59 7.98 9.30
N LEU A 115 -11.27 6.69 9.21
CA LEU A 115 -12.01 5.62 9.88
C LEU A 115 -11.94 5.76 11.40
N GLN A 116 -10.76 6.00 11.95
CA GLN A 116 -10.57 6.17 13.38
C GLN A 116 -11.41 7.33 13.93
N ARG A 117 -11.38 8.49 13.26
CA ARG A 117 -12.23 9.64 13.63
C ARG A 117 -13.72 9.32 13.60
N THR A 118 -14.15 8.52 12.62
CA THR A 118 -15.55 8.14 12.47
C THR A 118 -16.00 7.23 13.61
N LEU A 119 -15.16 6.29 14.00
CA LEU A 119 -15.42 5.36 15.10
C LEU A 119 -15.40 6.07 16.46
N ASP A 120 -14.46 7.00 16.67
CA ASP A 120 -14.38 7.81 17.89
C ASP A 120 -15.65 8.67 18.08
N ILE A 121 -16.17 9.27 17.00
CA ILE A 121 -17.42 10.04 17.04
C ILE A 121 -18.61 9.12 17.34
N SER A 122 -18.68 7.94 16.74
CA SER A 122 -19.75 6.97 17.01
C SER A 122 -19.76 6.54 18.47
N ALA A 123 -18.59 6.23 19.03
CA ALA A 123 -18.47 5.83 20.43
C ALA A 123 -18.89 6.94 21.39
N ALA A 124 -18.61 8.20 21.08
CA ALA A 124 -18.99 9.36 21.89
C ALA A 124 -20.48 9.73 21.82
N LEU A 125 -21.23 9.22 20.83
CA LEU A 125 -22.68 9.43 20.69
C LEU A 125 -23.50 8.32 21.37
N ASP A 126 -22.86 7.19 21.67
CA ASP A 126 -23.46 6.04 22.35
C ASP A 126 -23.31 6.11 23.90
N GLU A 127 -22.61 7.12 24.44
CA GLU A 127 -22.50 7.47 25.87
C GLU A 127 -23.49 8.57 26.29
#